data_AF-A0A087RC40-F1
#
_entry.id   AF-A0A087RC40-F1
#
_cell.length_a   1.000
_cell.length_b   1.000
_cell.length_c   1.000
_cell.angle_alpha   90.00
_cell.angle_beta   90.00
_cell.angle_gamma   90.00
#
_symmetry.space_group_name_H-M   'P 1'
#
loop_
_entity.id
_entity.type
_entity.pdbx_description
1 polymer ?
#
loop_
_entity_poly.entity_id
_entity_poly.type
_entity_poly.pdbx_seq_one_letter_code
_entity_poly.pdbx_strand_id
1 'polypeptide(L)'
;RSSKELLLQPVIISRNEKEKVLIEGSINSVRVSIAVKQADEIEKILCHKFMRFMMMRAENFFILRRKPVEGYDISFLITNFHTEQMYKHKLVDFVIHFMEEIDKEISEMKLSVNARARIVAEEFLKN
;
A
#
# COMPACT_ATOMS: atom_id res chain seq x y z
N ARG A 1 23.01 -8.10 0.09
CA ARG A 1 22.89 -8.89 -1.17
C ARG A 1 24.15 -9.73 -1.29
N SER A 2 24.22 -10.85 -0.59
CA SER A 2 25.43 -11.69 -0.51
C SER A 2 25.26 -13.05 -1.20
N SER A 3 24.01 -13.54 -1.28
CA SER A 3 23.69 -14.87 -1.82
C SER A 3 22.62 -14.77 -2.90
N LYS A 4 22.99 -15.04 -4.15
CA LYS A 4 22.07 -15.00 -5.30
C LYS A 4 21.20 -16.25 -5.38
N GLU A 5 21.74 -17.37 -4.93
CA GLU A 5 21.12 -18.69 -4.86
C GLU A 5 19.89 -18.75 -3.95
N LEU A 6 19.76 -17.78 -3.03
CA LEU A 6 18.62 -17.69 -2.12
C LEU A 6 17.47 -16.85 -2.68
N LEU A 7 17.66 -16.19 -3.82
CA LEU A 7 16.67 -15.32 -4.44
C LEU A 7 15.85 -16.09 -5.47
N LEU A 8 14.53 -15.95 -5.40
CA LEU A 8 13.63 -16.43 -6.43
C LEU A 8 13.48 -15.37 -7.53
N GLN A 9 12.99 -15.79 -8.69
CA GLN A 9 12.69 -14.89 -9.79
C GLN A 9 11.59 -13.89 -9.36
N PRO A 10 11.83 -12.57 -9.45
CA PRO A 10 10.78 -11.58 -9.21
C PRO A 10 9.65 -11.72 -10.23
N VAL A 11 8.40 -11.56 -9.76
CA VAL A 11 7.20 -11.63 -10.59
C VAL A 11 6.44 -10.30 -10.48
N ILE A 12 5.92 -9.81 -11.60
CA ILE A 12 5.08 -8.62 -11.65
C ILE A 12 3.70 -9.02 -12.14
N ILE A 13 2.67 -8.66 -11.38
CA ILE A 13 1.26 -8.82 -11.76
C ILE A 13 0.72 -7.41 -12.00
N SER A 14 0.36 -7.10 -13.24
CA SER A 14 -0.15 -5.77 -13.62
C SER A 14 -1.59 -5.88 -14.06
N ARG A 15 -2.46 -5.03 -13.50
CA ARG A 15 -3.84 -4.87 -13.99
C ARG A 15 -3.88 -3.93 -15.19
N ASN A 16 -3.07 -2.88 -15.14
CA ASN A 16 -2.83 -1.92 -16.21
C ASN A 16 -1.45 -1.26 -16.00
N GLU A 17 -1.15 -0.21 -16.77
CA GLU A 17 0.16 0.48 -16.70
C GLU A 17 0.45 1.14 -15.33
N LYS A 18 -0.60 1.51 -14.59
CA LYS A 18 -0.50 2.25 -13.31
C LYS A 18 -0.66 1.34 -12.09
N GLU A 19 -1.51 0.32 -12.18
CA GLU A 19 -1.82 -0.62 -11.11
C GLU A 19 -1.03 -1.92 -11.30
N LYS A 20 -0.05 -2.16 -10.42
CA LYS A 20 0.80 -3.35 -10.47
C LYS A 20 1.35 -3.74 -9.11
N VAL A 21 1.65 -5.03 -8.96
CA VAL A 21 2.28 -5.61 -7.78
C VAL A 21 3.56 -6.31 -8.18
N LEU A 22 4.64 -6.00 -7.49
CA LEU A 22 5.93 -6.70 -7.58
C LEU A 22 6.09 -7.63 -6.39
N ILE A 23 6.32 -8.91 -6.67
CA ILE A 23 6.56 -9.94 -5.67
C ILE A 23 7.99 -10.44 -5.82
N GLU A 24 8.77 -10.28 -4.76
CA GLU A 24 10.17 -10.70 -4.69
C GLU A 24 10.32 -11.73 -3.57
N GLY A 25 10.39 -13.00 -3.95
CA GLY A 25 10.57 -14.12 -3.03
C GLY A 25 12.04 -14.44 -2.77
N SER A 26 12.30 -14.99 -1.59
CA SER A 26 13.56 -15.63 -1.20
C SER A 26 13.28 -16.83 -0.30
N ILE A 27 14.32 -17.55 0.09
CA ILE A 27 14.19 -18.73 0.95
C ILE A 27 13.49 -18.45 2.31
N ASN A 28 13.69 -17.27 2.89
CA ASN A 28 13.23 -16.96 4.26
C ASN A 28 12.36 -15.70 4.36
N SER A 29 12.08 -15.04 3.23
CA SER A 29 11.26 -13.84 3.22
C SER A 29 10.67 -13.55 1.85
N VAL A 30 9.54 -12.85 1.84
CA VAL A 30 8.87 -12.35 0.64
C VAL A 30 8.63 -10.86 0.82
N ARG A 31 8.95 -10.09 -0.23
CA ARG A 31 8.59 -8.68 -0.33
C ARG A 31 7.48 -8.51 -1.36
N VAL A 32 6.42 -7.82 -0.97
CA VAL A 32 5.28 -7.50 -1.84
C VAL A 32 5.19 -5.98 -1.93
N SER A 33 5.34 -5.41 -3.11
CA SER A 33 5.29 -3.96 -3.34
C SER A 33 4.15 -3.62 -4.27
N ILE A 34 3.34 -2.64 -3.90
CA ILE A 34 2.05 -2.34 -4.55
C ILE A 34 2.08 -0.91 -5.08
N ALA A 35 1.71 -0.76 -6.35
CA ALA A 35 1.38 0.51 -6.98
C ALA A 35 -0.14 0.65 -7.03
N VAL A 36 -0.64 1.67 -6.33
CA VAL A 36 -2.06 1.91 -6.08
C VAL A 36 -2.63 2.79 -7.18
N LYS A 37 -3.92 2.64 -7.48
CA LYS A 37 -4.60 3.48 -8.45
C LYS A 37 -4.59 4.95 -8.00
N GLN A 38 -4.14 5.83 -8.89
CA GLN A 38 -4.11 7.28 -8.68
C GLN A 38 -4.63 7.96 -9.96
N ALA A 39 -5.90 8.36 -9.98
CA ALA A 39 -6.54 8.90 -11.17
C ALA A 39 -6.17 10.37 -11.44
N ASP A 40 -5.89 11.13 -10.39
CA ASP A 40 -5.58 12.56 -10.46
C ASP A 40 -4.61 13.00 -9.33
N GLU A 41 -4.25 14.29 -9.33
CA GLU A 41 -3.30 14.84 -8.36
C GLU A 41 -3.85 14.84 -6.92
N ILE A 42 -5.17 14.92 -6.72
CA ILE A 42 -5.74 14.84 -5.36
C ILE A 42 -5.60 13.42 -4.82
N GLU A 43 -5.93 12.38 -5.60
CA GLU A 43 -5.74 10.99 -5.19
C GLU A 43 -4.27 10.65 -4.96
N LYS A 44 -3.36 11.16 -5.79
CA LYS A 44 -1.91 10.99 -5.59
C LYS A 44 -1.44 11.53 -4.25
N ILE A 45 -1.87 12.74 -3.87
CA ILE A 45 -1.51 13.34 -2.58
C ILE A 45 -2.17 12.56 -1.42
N LEU A 46 -3.43 12.16 -1.57
CA LEU A 46 -4.15 11.37 -0.55
C LEU A 46 -3.50 10.01 -0.35
N CYS A 47 -3.23 9.27 -1.42
CA CYS A 47 -2.50 8.00 -1.41
C CYS A 47 -1.15 8.15 -0.71
N HIS A 48 -0.32 9.11 -1.14
CA HIS A 48 0.99 9.33 -0.55
C HIS A 48 0.92 9.63 0.96
N LYS A 49 -0.04 10.46 1.40
CA LYS A 49 -0.24 10.77 2.82
C LYS A 49 -0.74 9.55 3.61
N PHE A 50 -1.67 8.79 3.05
CA PHE A 50 -2.24 7.61 3.70
C PHE A 50 -1.20 6.48 3.85
N MET A 51 -0.45 6.17 2.79
CA MET A 51 0.64 5.20 2.85
C MET A 51 1.73 5.63 3.85
N ARG A 52 2.11 6.92 3.85
CA ARG A 52 3.06 7.46 4.83
C ARG A 52 2.53 7.31 6.26
N PHE A 53 1.26 7.57 6.50
CA PHE A 53 0.64 7.38 7.82
C PHE A 53 0.72 5.94 8.32
N MET A 54 0.50 4.96 7.44
CA MET A 54 0.62 3.55 7.77
C MET A 54 2.06 3.14 8.02
N MET A 55 3.01 3.59 7.19
CA MET A 55 4.43 3.29 7.37
C MET A 55 5.02 3.86 8.66
N MET A 56 4.52 5.00 9.14
CA MET A 56 4.88 5.54 10.47
C MET A 56 4.44 4.63 11.63
N ARG A 57 3.48 3.72 11.39
CA ARG A 57 2.96 2.74 12.36
C ARG A 57 3.45 1.32 12.09
N ALA A 58 4.48 1.15 11.26
CA ALA A 58 5.04 -0.16 10.92
C ALA A 58 5.55 -0.94 12.14
N GLU A 59 5.78 -0.31 13.30
CA GLU A 59 6.10 -1.02 14.54
C GLU A 59 4.93 -1.82 15.10
N ASN A 60 3.70 -1.31 14.94
CA ASN A 60 2.48 -2.04 15.29
C ASN A 60 2.03 -2.97 14.15
N PHE A 61 2.46 -2.66 12.93
CA PHE A 61 2.13 -3.39 11.73
C PHE A 61 3.33 -4.22 11.27
N PHE A 62 3.61 -5.32 11.97
CA PHE A 62 4.89 -6.03 11.92
C PHE A 62 5.35 -6.52 10.53
N ILE A 63 4.42 -6.67 9.58
CA ILE A 63 4.71 -7.06 8.20
C ILE A 63 4.93 -5.87 7.25
N LEU A 64 4.74 -4.63 7.72
CA LEU A 64 4.84 -3.44 6.89
C LEU A 64 6.28 -2.91 6.85
N ARG A 65 6.73 -2.51 5.66
CA ARG A 65 8.04 -1.89 5.48
C ARG A 65 7.96 -0.38 5.75
N ARG A 66 8.92 0.17 6.50
CA ARG A 66 8.99 1.61 6.84
C ARG A 66 9.17 2.56 5.63
N LYS A 67 9.63 2.02 4.51
CA LYS A 67 9.80 2.73 3.23
C LYS A 67 9.37 1.79 2.12
N PRO A 68 8.70 2.26 1.06
CA PRO A 68 8.37 1.38 -0.07
C PRO A 68 9.61 1.11 -0.93
N VAL A 69 9.48 0.18 -1.87
CA VAL A 69 10.39 0.06 -3.00
C VAL A 69 10.20 1.27 -3.92
N GLU A 70 11.28 1.73 -4.55
CA GLU A 70 11.22 2.85 -5.49
C GLU A 70 10.25 2.55 -6.65
N GLY A 71 9.38 3.52 -6.97
CA GLY A 71 8.33 3.36 -7.97
C GLY A 71 7.08 2.61 -7.49
N TYR A 72 6.97 2.32 -6.19
CA TYR A 72 5.79 1.73 -5.54
C TYR A 72 5.35 2.60 -4.36
N ASP A 73 4.07 2.51 -3.99
CA ASP A 73 3.48 3.35 -2.94
C ASP A 73 3.65 2.75 -1.54
N ILE A 74 3.60 1.42 -1.45
CA ILE A 74 3.77 0.68 -0.19
C ILE A 74 4.43 -0.67 -0.42
N SER A 75 5.13 -1.17 0.60
CA SER A 75 5.74 -2.50 0.57
C SER A 75 5.53 -3.24 1.88
N PHE A 76 5.25 -4.54 1.76
CA PHE A 76 5.25 -5.50 2.86
C PHE A 76 6.55 -6.32 2.84
N LEU A 77 7.04 -6.68 4.03
CA LEU A 77 8.13 -7.61 4.23
C LEU A 77 7.66 -8.72 5.17
N ILE A 78 7.42 -9.90 4.60
CA ILE A 78 6.97 -11.07 5.34
C ILE A 78 8.18 -12.00 5.49
N THR A 79 8.62 -12.25 6.72
CA THR A 79 9.74 -13.13 7.05
C THR A 79 9.23 -14.50 7.50
N ASN A 80 10.13 -15.48 7.62
CA ASN A 80 9.80 -16.79 8.18
C ASN A 80 9.23 -16.69 9.60
N PHE A 81 9.72 -15.76 10.43
CA PHE A 81 9.19 -15.53 11.78
C PHE A 81 7.71 -15.14 11.78
N HIS A 82 7.27 -14.35 10.80
CA HIS A 82 5.86 -14.00 10.64
C HIS A 82 5.02 -15.22 10.31
N THR A 83 5.52 -16.12 9.45
CA THR A 83 4.80 -17.35 9.07
C THR A 83 4.87 -18.46 10.12
N GLU A 84 5.82 -18.39 11.06
CA GLU A 84 5.90 -19.27 12.23
C GLU A 84 4.88 -18.86 13.31
N GLN A 85 4.65 -17.55 13.47
CA GLN A 85 3.73 -17.00 14.49
C GLN A 85 2.30 -16.82 13.98
N MET A 86 2.11 -16.61 12.68
CA MET A 86 0.81 -16.35 12.06
C MET A 86 0.52 -17.33 10.94
N TYR A 87 -0.76 -17.64 10.73
CA TYR A 87 -1.16 -18.49 9.62
C TYR A 87 -0.88 -17.83 8.27
N LYS A 88 -0.04 -18.46 7.45
CA LYS A 88 0.33 -17.95 6.12
C LYS A 88 -0.86 -17.58 5.24
N HIS A 89 -1.95 -18.34 5.28
CA HIS A 89 -3.14 -18.06 4.49
C HIS A 89 -3.85 -16.80 4.97
N LYS A 90 -3.83 -16.50 6.28
CA LYS A 90 -4.35 -15.23 6.82
C LYS A 90 -3.51 -14.02 6.47
N LEU A 91 -2.19 -14.19 6.32
CA LEU A 91 -1.33 -13.12 5.79
C LEU A 91 -1.66 -12.81 4.32
N VAL A 92 -1.93 -13.84 3.52
CA VAL A 92 -2.38 -13.67 2.13
C VAL A 92 -3.74 -12.97 2.09
N ASP A 93 -4.72 -13.47 2.85
CA ASP A 93 -6.06 -12.85 2.98
C ASP A 93 -5.93 -11.36 3.35
N PHE A 94 -5.04 -11.04 4.31
CA PHE A 94 -4.80 -9.68 4.74
C PHE A 94 -4.25 -8.79 3.61
N VAL A 95 -3.26 -9.26 2.85
CA VAL A 95 -2.68 -8.45 1.75
C VAL A 95 -3.72 -8.20 0.65
N ILE A 96 -4.55 -9.19 0.33
CA ILE A 96 -5.65 -9.02 -0.64
C ILE A 96 -6.67 -8.02 -0.11
N HIS A 97 -7.12 -8.20 1.13
CA HIS A 97 -8.07 -7.29 1.77
C HIS A 97 -7.52 -5.85 1.82
N PHE A 98 -6.25 -5.69 2.16
CA PHE A 98 -5.58 -4.40 2.15
C PHE A 98 -5.65 -3.74 0.75
N MET A 99 -5.39 -4.50 -0.32
CA MET A 99 -5.48 -3.98 -1.69
C MET A 99 -6.89 -3.54 -2.08
N GLU A 100 -7.93 -4.21 -1.56
CA GLU A 100 -9.32 -3.86 -1.84
C GLU A 100 -9.79 -2.61 -1.07
N GLU A 101 -9.38 -2.48 0.19
CA GLU A 101 -9.83 -1.38 1.05
C GLU A 101 -9.12 -0.06 0.76
N ILE A 102 -7.87 -0.07 0.32
CA ILE A 102 -7.13 1.18 0.05
C ILE A 102 -7.77 2.02 -1.06
N ASP A 103 -8.33 1.37 -2.09
CA ASP A 103 -8.96 2.04 -3.22
C ASP A 103 -10.28 2.71 -2.76
N LYS A 104 -11.02 2.04 -1.87
CA LYS A 104 -12.25 2.58 -1.26
C LYS A 104 -11.92 3.76 -0.36
N GLU A 105 -10.95 3.61 0.53
CA GLU A 105 -10.54 4.65 1.48
C GLU A 105 -10.06 5.92 0.76
N ILE A 106 -9.24 5.79 -0.30
CA ILE A 106 -8.80 6.94 -1.11
C ILE A 106 -10.00 7.64 -1.78
N SER A 107 -10.95 6.86 -2.30
CA SER A 107 -12.16 7.39 -2.91
C SER A 107 -13.03 8.15 -1.90
N GLU A 108 -13.21 7.60 -0.69
CA GLU A 108 -13.95 8.22 0.41
C GLU A 108 -13.28 9.50 0.92
N MET A 109 -11.94 9.49 1.07
CA MET A 109 -11.17 10.68 1.43
C MET A 109 -11.35 11.80 0.39
N LYS A 110 -11.32 11.47 -0.90
CA LYS A 110 -11.52 12.45 -1.98
C LYS A 110 -12.92 13.07 -1.94
N LEU A 111 -13.97 12.25 -1.78
CA LEU A 111 -15.34 12.73 -1.62
C LEU A 111 -15.46 13.64 -0.39
N SER A 112 -14.82 13.27 0.72
CA SER A 112 -14.80 14.06 1.96
C SER A 112 -14.10 15.41 1.80
N VAL A 113 -13.01 15.48 1.02
CA VAL A 113 -12.34 16.76 0.71
C VAL A 113 -13.24 17.64 -0.14
N ASN A 114 -13.87 17.10 -1.19
CA ASN A 114 -14.75 17.85 -2.07
C ASN A 114 -15.99 18.39 -1.34
N ALA A 115 -16.62 17.56 -0.49
CA ALA A 115 -17.76 17.96 0.30
C ALA A 115 -17.41 19.12 1.25
N ARG A 116 -16.27 19.02 1.96
CA ARG A 116 -15.80 20.10 2.85
C ARG A 116 -15.45 21.37 2.11
N ALA A 117 -14.81 21.26 0.94
CA ALA A 117 -14.49 22.43 0.12
C ALA A 117 -15.76 23.19 -0.30
N ARG A 118 -16.83 22.48 -0.68
CA ARG A 118 -18.13 23.09 -0.99
C ARG A 118 -18.72 23.84 0.19
N ILE A 119 -18.77 23.21 1.37
CA ILE A 119 -19.31 23.83 2.59
C ILE A 119 -18.55 25.12 2.92
N VAL A 120 -17.20 25.08 2.85
CA VAL A 120 -16.37 26.26 3.12
C VAL A 120 -16.63 27.37 2.12
N ALA A 121 -16.76 27.05 0.82
CA ALA A 121 -17.03 28.04 -0.21
C ALA A 121 -18.43 28.67 -0.05
N GLU A 122 -19.46 27.86 0.23
CA GLU A 122 -20.81 28.34 0.50
C GLU A 122 -20.85 29.25 1.72
N GLU A 123 -20.17 28.87 2.81
CA GLU A 123 -20.13 29.67 4.03
C GLU A 123 -19.38 30.99 3.86
N PHE A 124 -18.30 30.99 3.07
CA PHE A 124 -17.54 32.20 2.78
C PHE A 124 -18.38 33.21 1.97
N LEU A 125 -19.17 32.75 0.99
CA LEU A 125 -20.00 33.59 0.11
C LEU A 125 -21.34 34.04 0.71
N LYS A 126 -21.73 33.49 1.86
CA LYS A 126 -22.91 33.97 2.62
C LYS A 126 -22.66 35.31 3.32
N ASN A 127 -21.39 35.63 3.57
CA ASN A 127 -20.94 36.90 4.14
C ASN A 127 -20.51 37.87 3.04
#